data_AF-A0A7J4DU41-F1
#
_entry.id   AF-A0A7J4DU41-F1
#
_cell.length_a   1.000
_cell.length_b   1.000
_cell.length_c   1.000
_cell.angle_alpha   90.00
_cell.angle_beta   90.00
_cell.angle_gamma   90.00
#
_symmetry.space_group_name_H-M   'P 1'
#
loop_
_entity.id
_entity.type
_entity.pdbx_description
1 polymer ?
#
loop_
_entity_poly.entity_id
_entity_poly.type
_entity_poly.pdbx_seq_one_letter_code
_entity_poly.pdbx_strand_id
1 'polypeptide(L)'
;MEVLSLSLPLLWAAFIVPIIAGFVALGFSDDRKPMIVTTTSWLISTLLLLIAALCVWPYSAYDPLIFDLTPYLGYFVFVIDGVSLPFALAVAIVSMLVAIYSLPYMKHRFEELGRGDLGTYYLLYQLFTAGMLGAVLSTNTIEFYLMLELTLIPSFLLIAFYGYGNRLRVALLYLVWTHIGAGLYLLGALLMASHKGFDAFVPGIGYVEKLYGTTPLIAVIFMVVGLAIKMALVGVHFWLPHAHAEAPTPISALLSPLLIGVAGYALLRFVWIFARHELLVIQPYLVAWSFITIMYGGLVALRQDDVKRFLAYSSISQMGYLALGFSLLNLWGFG
;
A
#
# COMPACT_ATOMS: atom_id res chain seq x y z
N MET A 1 -6.35 -22.47 -4.26
CA MET A 1 -6.95 -22.05 -5.53
C MET A 1 -5.89 -22.21 -6.61
N GLU A 2 -6.26 -22.75 -7.77
CA GLU A 2 -5.34 -22.85 -8.91
C GLU A 2 -4.96 -21.44 -9.39
N VAL A 3 -3.67 -21.22 -9.64
CA VAL A 3 -3.14 -19.94 -10.14
C VAL A 3 -2.52 -20.17 -11.51
N LEU A 4 -3.15 -19.59 -12.53
CA LEU A 4 -2.77 -19.77 -13.93
C LEU A 4 -1.78 -18.70 -14.38
N SER A 5 -0.90 -19.02 -15.34
CA SER A 5 -0.08 -18.00 -16.00
C SER A 5 -0.93 -17.22 -16.98
N LEU A 6 -0.82 -15.88 -16.96
CA LEU A 6 -1.34 -15.06 -18.06
C LEU A 6 -0.51 -15.31 -19.33
N SER A 7 -1.11 -15.04 -20.49
CA SER A 7 -0.43 -15.12 -21.80
C SER A 7 0.40 -13.87 -22.12
N LEU A 8 0.06 -12.74 -21.51
CA LEU A 8 0.72 -11.45 -21.67
C LEU A 8 1.03 -10.85 -20.29
N PRO A 9 2.07 -10.00 -20.17
CA PRO A 9 2.49 -9.41 -18.90
C PRO A 9 1.61 -8.23 -18.47
N LEU A 10 0.31 -8.49 -18.27
CA LEU A 10 -0.69 -7.47 -18.03
C LEU A 10 -0.52 -6.78 -16.66
N LEU A 11 -0.02 -7.49 -15.65
CA LEU A 11 0.15 -6.96 -14.29
C LEU A 11 1.39 -6.07 -14.22
N TRP A 12 2.50 -6.50 -14.81
CA TRP A 12 3.68 -5.64 -14.97
C TRP A 12 3.36 -4.40 -15.83
N ALA A 13 2.59 -4.56 -16.90
CA ALA A 13 2.14 -3.43 -17.71
C ALA A 13 1.27 -2.46 -16.89
N ALA A 14 0.32 -2.96 -16.10
CA ALA A 14 -0.50 -2.12 -15.23
C ALA A 14 0.32 -1.33 -14.19
N PHE A 15 1.44 -1.89 -13.71
CA PHE A 15 2.37 -1.24 -12.79
C PHE A 15 3.30 -0.22 -13.48
N ILE A 16 3.86 -0.55 -14.64
CA ILE A 16 4.87 0.27 -15.32
C ILE A 16 4.26 1.46 -16.07
N VAL A 17 3.06 1.31 -16.65
CA VAL A 17 2.40 2.36 -17.45
C VAL A 17 2.26 3.69 -16.66
N PRO A 18 1.79 3.71 -15.39
CA PRO A 18 1.76 4.92 -14.57
C PRO A 18 3.14 5.53 -14.30
N ILE A 19 4.16 4.70 -14.11
CA ILE A 19 5.54 5.16 -13.85
C ILE A 19 6.09 5.89 -15.09
N ILE A 20 5.98 5.27 -16.27
CA ILE A 20 6.39 5.89 -17.54
C ILE A 20 5.62 7.19 -17.77
N ALA A 21 4.31 7.18 -17.53
CA ALA A 21 3.46 8.35 -17.64
C ALA A 21 3.91 9.50 -16.71
N GLY A 22 4.40 9.18 -15.51
CA GLY A 22 5.00 10.15 -14.59
C GLY A 22 6.26 10.83 -15.15
N PHE A 23 7.16 10.07 -15.79
CA PHE A 23 8.33 10.66 -16.46
C PHE A 23 7.94 11.48 -17.69
N VAL A 24 6.96 11.02 -18.48
CA VAL A 24 6.42 11.77 -19.61
C VAL A 24 5.78 13.08 -19.15
N ALA A 25 5.15 13.11 -17.97
CA ALA A 25 4.54 14.31 -17.40
C ALA A 25 5.56 15.44 -17.15
N LEU A 26 6.83 15.13 -16.86
CA LEU A 26 7.90 16.13 -16.72
C LEU A 26 8.17 16.91 -18.01
N GLY A 27 7.92 16.30 -19.17
CA GLY A 27 8.21 16.90 -20.47
C GLY A 27 7.21 17.96 -20.92
N PHE A 28 6.11 18.16 -20.17
CA PHE A 28 5.08 19.13 -20.53
C PHE A 28 5.18 20.40 -19.71
N SER A 29 5.22 21.54 -20.42
CA SER A 29 5.06 22.87 -19.84
C SER A 29 3.59 23.32 -19.72
N ASP A 30 2.65 22.54 -20.24
CA ASP A 30 1.21 22.80 -20.19
C ASP A 30 0.63 22.26 -18.89
N ASP A 31 -0.33 22.98 -18.31
CA ASP A 31 -0.90 22.57 -17.04
C ASP A 31 -1.79 21.32 -17.12
N ARG A 32 -2.51 21.12 -18.23
CA ARG A 32 -3.49 20.04 -18.37
C ARG A 32 -2.85 18.74 -18.82
N LYS A 33 -1.80 18.80 -19.66
CA LYS A 33 -1.17 17.58 -20.22
C LYS A 33 -0.65 16.59 -19.16
N PRO A 34 0.07 17.00 -18.09
CA PRO A 34 0.45 16.12 -16.99
C PRO A 34 -0.73 15.39 -16.35
N MET A 35 -1.84 16.10 -16.11
CA MET A 35 -3.07 15.51 -15.57
C MET A 35 -3.69 14.51 -16.54
N ILE A 36 -3.75 14.83 -17.84
CA ILE A 36 -4.35 13.95 -18.87
C ILE A 36 -3.55 12.65 -18.93
N VAL A 37 -2.23 12.75 -19.06
CA VAL A 37 -1.34 11.57 -19.14
C VAL A 37 -1.43 10.72 -17.87
N THR A 38 -1.56 11.36 -16.71
CA THR A 38 -1.74 10.64 -15.43
C THR A 38 -3.08 9.92 -15.36
N THR A 39 -4.15 10.58 -15.78
CA THR A 39 -5.50 10.01 -15.75
C THR A 39 -5.63 8.86 -16.75
N THR A 40 -5.11 9.04 -17.97
CA THR A 40 -5.17 7.99 -19.00
C THR A 40 -4.31 6.79 -18.64
N SER A 41 -3.15 6.97 -17.99
CA SER A 41 -2.33 5.85 -17.53
C SER A 41 -3.07 4.99 -16.50
N TRP A 42 -3.77 5.60 -15.54
CA TRP A 42 -4.55 4.88 -14.54
C TRP A 42 -5.81 4.23 -15.11
N LEU A 43 -6.43 4.85 -16.13
CA LEU A 43 -7.49 4.20 -16.90
C LEU A 43 -6.97 2.94 -17.60
N ILE A 44 -5.81 3.02 -18.25
CA ILE A 44 -5.16 1.87 -18.89
C ILE A 44 -4.84 0.79 -17.86
N SER A 45 -4.22 1.13 -16.72
CA SER A 45 -3.95 0.16 -15.64
C SER A 45 -5.21 -0.50 -15.13
N THR A 46 -6.31 0.25 -14.96
CA THR A 46 -7.61 -0.31 -14.54
C THR A 46 -8.12 -1.32 -15.57
N LEU A 47 -8.08 -0.98 -16.86
CA LEU A 47 -8.48 -1.90 -17.94
C LEU A 47 -7.60 -3.14 -18.00
N LEU A 48 -6.29 -3.00 -17.83
CA LEU A 48 -5.35 -4.13 -17.82
C LEU A 48 -5.64 -5.09 -16.65
N LEU A 49 -5.92 -4.57 -15.45
CA LEU A 49 -6.29 -5.38 -14.29
C LEU A 49 -7.63 -6.11 -14.53
N LEU A 50 -8.62 -5.45 -15.12
CA LEU A 50 -9.91 -6.07 -15.46
C LEU A 50 -9.75 -7.15 -16.54
N ILE A 51 -8.95 -6.90 -17.58
CA ILE A 51 -8.67 -7.90 -18.62
C ILE A 51 -7.95 -9.10 -18.00
N ALA A 52 -6.94 -8.88 -17.16
CA ALA A 52 -6.24 -9.96 -16.46
C ALA A 52 -7.20 -10.80 -15.62
N ALA A 53 -8.08 -10.17 -14.85
CA ALA A 53 -9.09 -10.86 -14.04
C ALA A 53 -10.10 -11.65 -14.89
N LEU A 54 -10.58 -11.08 -16.00
CA LEU A 54 -11.53 -11.73 -16.91
C LEU A 54 -10.92 -12.92 -17.65
N CYS A 55 -9.63 -12.85 -18.02
CA CYS A 55 -8.93 -13.93 -18.73
C CYS A 55 -8.83 -15.22 -17.90
N VAL A 56 -8.81 -15.12 -16.57
CA VAL A 56 -8.64 -16.29 -15.69
C VAL A 56 -9.84 -16.56 -14.79
N TRP A 57 -10.90 -15.77 -14.85
CA TRP A 57 -12.08 -15.96 -13.99
C TRP A 57 -12.63 -17.40 -14.08
N PRO A 58 -12.94 -18.08 -12.95
CA PRO A 58 -12.89 -17.63 -11.55
C PRO A 58 -11.57 -17.95 -10.81
N TYR A 59 -10.51 -18.31 -11.53
CA TYR A 59 -9.18 -18.63 -11.00
C TYR A 59 -8.34 -17.39 -10.72
N SER A 60 -7.19 -17.60 -10.08
CA SER A 60 -6.17 -16.57 -9.87
C SER A 60 -5.15 -16.57 -11.02
N ALA A 61 -4.44 -15.47 -11.21
CA ALA A 61 -3.46 -15.30 -12.28
C ALA A 61 -2.12 -14.79 -11.76
N TYR A 62 -1.02 -15.34 -12.28
CA TYR A 62 0.31 -14.73 -12.16
C TYR A 62 0.81 -14.23 -13.51
N ASP A 63 1.65 -13.21 -13.49
CA ASP A 63 2.23 -12.61 -14.69
C ASP A 63 3.31 -13.52 -15.31
N PRO A 64 3.35 -13.73 -16.64
CA PRO A 64 4.37 -14.56 -17.28
C PRO A 64 5.78 -13.97 -17.20
N LEU A 65 5.92 -12.66 -17.01
CA LEU A 65 7.24 -12.04 -16.82
C LEU A 65 7.68 -12.25 -15.35
N ILE A 66 8.58 -13.20 -15.17
CA ILE A 66 9.12 -13.59 -13.86
C ILE A 66 10.59 -13.16 -13.80
N PHE A 67 10.97 -12.46 -12.74
CA PHE A 67 12.38 -12.23 -12.42
C PHE A 67 12.84 -13.28 -11.41
N ASP A 68 13.62 -14.26 -11.88
CA ASP A 68 14.24 -15.28 -11.03
C ASP A 68 15.55 -14.75 -10.43
N LEU A 69 15.52 -14.51 -9.13
CA LEU A 69 16.65 -14.02 -8.33
C LEU A 69 17.10 -15.08 -7.30
N THR A 70 16.83 -16.35 -7.58
CA THR A 70 17.26 -17.46 -6.72
C THR A 70 18.79 -17.66 -6.77
N PRO A 71 19.40 -18.19 -5.69
CA PRO A 71 18.78 -18.58 -4.41
C PRO A 71 18.62 -17.42 -3.42
N TYR A 72 18.98 -16.19 -3.79
CA TYR A 72 19.14 -15.10 -2.81
C TYR A 72 17.84 -14.38 -2.47
N LEU A 73 17.09 -13.90 -3.47
CA LEU A 73 15.90 -13.07 -3.24
C LEU A 73 14.60 -13.76 -3.61
N GLY A 74 14.65 -14.92 -4.26
CA GLY A 74 13.46 -15.66 -4.70
C GLY A 74 12.94 -15.18 -6.06
N TYR A 75 11.63 -15.24 -6.25
CA TYR A 75 10.95 -14.85 -7.48
C TYR A 75 10.23 -13.52 -7.28
N PHE A 76 10.46 -12.56 -8.18
CA PHE A 76 9.61 -11.37 -8.27
C PHE A 76 8.60 -11.59 -9.38
N VAL A 77 7.35 -11.71 -8.99
CA VAL A 77 6.21 -11.99 -9.87
C VAL A 77 4.96 -11.40 -9.26
N PHE A 78 4.16 -10.75 -10.11
CA PHE A 78 2.88 -10.21 -9.71
C PHE A 78 1.77 -11.25 -9.83
N VAL A 79 0.87 -11.23 -8.85
CA VAL A 79 -0.30 -12.11 -8.81
C VAL A 79 -1.57 -11.31 -8.54
N ILE A 80 -2.59 -11.61 -9.33
CA ILE A 80 -3.95 -11.12 -9.15
C ILE A 80 -4.88 -12.27 -8.75
N ASP A 81 -5.64 -12.09 -7.67
CA ASP A 81 -6.61 -13.05 -7.16
C ASP A 81 -7.79 -12.34 -6.48
N GLY A 82 -8.74 -13.10 -5.94
CA GLY A 82 -9.95 -12.55 -5.30
C GLY A 82 -9.65 -11.59 -4.14
N VAL A 83 -8.48 -11.69 -3.50
CA VAL A 83 -8.08 -10.79 -2.41
C VAL A 83 -7.35 -9.57 -2.96
N SER A 84 -6.39 -9.73 -3.88
CA SER A 84 -5.62 -8.58 -4.40
C SER A 84 -6.40 -7.73 -5.40
N LEU A 85 -7.33 -8.30 -6.17
CA LEU A 85 -8.13 -7.59 -7.17
C LEU A 85 -8.90 -6.37 -6.62
N PRO A 86 -9.71 -6.46 -5.54
CA PRO A 86 -10.42 -5.30 -5.02
C PRO A 86 -9.49 -4.18 -4.56
N PHE A 87 -8.35 -4.51 -3.94
CA PHE A 87 -7.34 -3.52 -3.53
C PHE A 87 -6.64 -2.90 -4.74
N ALA A 88 -6.29 -3.70 -5.75
CA ALA A 88 -5.63 -3.21 -6.97
C ALA A 88 -6.56 -2.27 -7.76
N LEU A 89 -7.85 -2.63 -7.89
CA LEU A 89 -8.86 -1.78 -8.52
C LEU A 89 -9.12 -0.51 -7.70
N ALA A 90 -9.18 -0.61 -6.37
CA ALA A 90 -9.32 0.57 -5.52
C ALA A 90 -8.16 1.54 -5.73
N VAL A 91 -6.91 1.04 -5.73
CA VAL A 91 -5.73 1.86 -6.02
C VAL A 91 -5.85 2.50 -7.41
N ALA A 92 -6.19 1.73 -8.44
CA ALA A 92 -6.23 2.25 -9.80
C ALA A 92 -7.33 3.29 -10.03
N ILE A 93 -8.56 3.01 -9.57
CA ILE A 93 -9.73 3.88 -9.76
C ILE A 93 -9.59 5.15 -8.92
N VAL A 94 -9.23 5.03 -7.64
CA VAL A 94 -9.08 6.21 -6.77
C VAL A 94 -7.91 7.06 -7.25
N SER A 95 -6.80 6.47 -7.68
CA SER A 95 -5.67 7.23 -8.26
C SER A 95 -6.05 7.94 -9.55
N MET A 96 -6.91 7.36 -10.38
CA MET A 96 -7.46 8.04 -11.55
C MET A 96 -8.33 9.25 -11.18
N LEU A 97 -9.28 9.08 -10.25
CA LEU A 97 -10.21 10.14 -9.85
C LEU A 97 -9.50 11.28 -9.12
N VAL A 98 -8.57 10.95 -8.24
CA VAL A 98 -7.78 11.95 -7.50
C VAL A 98 -6.83 12.69 -8.43
N ALA A 99 -6.32 12.07 -9.50
CA ALA A 99 -5.49 12.76 -10.49
C ALA A 99 -6.26 13.91 -11.16
N ILE A 100 -7.52 13.68 -11.54
CA ILE A 100 -8.42 14.70 -12.11
C ILE A 100 -8.70 15.80 -11.08
N TYR A 101 -9.07 15.42 -9.86
CA TYR A 101 -9.36 16.36 -8.78
C TYR A 101 -8.14 17.23 -8.42
N SER A 102 -6.93 16.67 -8.50
CA SER A 102 -5.72 17.34 -8.05
C SER A 102 -5.32 18.54 -8.90
N LEU A 103 -5.64 18.60 -10.18
CA LEU A 103 -5.22 19.70 -11.05
C LEU A 103 -5.70 21.08 -10.56
N PRO A 104 -7.02 21.35 -10.43
CA PRO A 104 -7.48 22.66 -9.97
C PRO A 104 -7.00 22.98 -8.55
N TYR A 105 -6.92 21.97 -7.68
CA TYR A 105 -6.43 22.14 -6.31
C TYR A 105 -4.95 22.55 -6.28
N MET A 106 -4.10 21.86 -7.05
CA MET A 106 -2.66 22.09 -7.05
C MET A 106 -2.30 23.41 -7.72
N LYS A 107 -3.07 23.86 -8.72
CA LYS A 107 -2.91 25.23 -9.27
C LYS A 107 -3.06 26.30 -8.18
N HIS A 108 -4.15 26.23 -7.42
CA HIS A 108 -4.36 27.13 -6.28
C HIS A 108 -3.22 27.02 -5.26
N ARG A 109 -2.78 25.78 -4.96
CA ARG A 109 -1.67 25.57 -4.02
C ARG A 109 -0.35 26.17 -4.52
N PHE A 110 -0.07 26.09 -5.82
CA PHE A 110 1.14 26.65 -6.40
C PHE A 110 1.13 28.17 -6.41
N GLU A 111 -0.03 28.79 -6.60
CA GLU A 111 -0.22 30.23 -6.42
C GLU A 111 0.09 30.66 -4.98
N GLU A 112 -0.45 29.96 -3.97
CA GLU A 112 -0.14 30.21 -2.56
C GLU A 112 1.36 30.06 -2.22
N LEU A 113 2.05 29.15 -2.92
CA LEU A 113 3.47 28.88 -2.73
C LEU A 113 4.39 29.85 -3.49
N GLY A 114 3.86 30.57 -4.49
CA GLY A 114 4.65 31.35 -5.45
C GLY A 114 5.57 30.51 -6.34
N ARG A 115 5.44 29.18 -6.31
CA ARG A 115 6.22 28.22 -7.09
C ARG A 115 5.48 26.90 -7.22
N GLY A 116 5.68 26.21 -8.32
CA GLY A 116 5.14 24.88 -8.54
C GLY A 116 5.53 24.33 -9.89
N ASP A 117 5.52 23.01 -9.99
CA ASP A 117 5.70 22.29 -11.24
C ASP A 117 4.74 21.10 -11.22
N LEU A 118 3.75 21.14 -12.13
CA LEU A 118 2.76 20.07 -12.26
C LEU A 118 3.43 18.79 -12.76
N GLY A 119 4.48 18.88 -13.59
CA GLY A 119 5.23 17.72 -14.05
C GLY A 119 5.84 16.94 -12.87
N THR A 120 6.62 17.62 -12.03
CA THR A 120 7.23 17.03 -10.82
C THR A 120 6.18 16.52 -9.84
N TYR A 121 5.08 17.27 -9.63
CA TYR A 121 3.98 16.80 -8.78
C TYR A 121 3.39 15.48 -9.29
N TYR A 122 3.06 15.40 -10.59
CA TYR A 122 2.48 14.19 -11.16
C TYR A 122 3.48 13.03 -11.26
N LEU A 123 4.78 13.27 -11.43
CA LEU A 123 5.79 12.22 -11.28
C LEU A 123 5.76 11.61 -9.88
N LEU A 124 5.85 12.44 -8.84
CA LEU A 124 5.84 11.95 -7.46
C LEU A 124 4.52 11.27 -7.10
N TYR A 125 3.40 11.81 -7.59
CA TYR A 125 2.08 11.21 -7.48
C TYR A 125 2.04 9.80 -8.11
N GLN A 126 2.58 9.65 -9.32
CA GLN A 126 2.60 8.39 -10.03
C GLN A 126 3.49 7.35 -9.36
N LEU A 127 4.68 7.73 -8.90
CA LEU A 127 5.55 6.83 -8.15
C LEU A 127 4.89 6.38 -6.84
N PHE A 128 4.23 7.29 -6.13
CA PHE A 128 3.49 6.97 -4.91
C PHE A 128 2.37 5.96 -5.17
N THR A 129 1.55 6.21 -6.18
CA THR A 129 0.37 5.38 -6.50
C THR A 129 0.74 4.06 -7.17
N ALA A 130 1.77 4.05 -8.03
CA ALA A 130 2.34 2.83 -8.60
C ALA A 130 2.97 1.95 -7.53
N GLY A 131 3.67 2.52 -6.54
CA GLY A 131 4.19 1.77 -5.40
C GLY A 131 3.07 1.06 -4.62
N MET A 132 1.90 1.69 -4.47
CA MET A 132 0.74 1.05 -3.82
C MET A 132 0.21 -0.12 -4.65
N LEU A 133 0.10 0.05 -5.97
CA LEU A 133 -0.33 -1.04 -6.87
C LEU A 133 0.67 -2.20 -6.85
N GLY A 134 1.97 -1.90 -6.97
CA GLY A 134 3.03 -2.91 -6.92
C GLY A 134 3.01 -3.68 -5.60
N ALA A 135 2.82 -2.98 -4.46
CA ALA A 135 2.72 -3.63 -3.16
C ALA A 135 1.53 -4.59 -3.06
N VAL A 136 0.38 -4.24 -3.65
CA VAL A 136 -0.80 -5.13 -3.69
C VAL A 136 -0.58 -6.36 -4.58
N LEU A 137 0.17 -6.21 -5.67
CA LEU A 137 0.42 -7.30 -6.61
C LEU A 137 1.61 -8.20 -6.22
N SER A 138 2.48 -7.71 -5.33
CA SER A 138 3.70 -8.39 -4.90
C SER A 138 3.41 -9.75 -4.26
N THR A 139 4.30 -10.71 -4.49
CA THR A 139 4.21 -12.04 -3.87
C THR A 139 5.45 -12.47 -3.12
N ASN A 140 6.49 -11.65 -3.17
CA ASN A 140 7.69 -11.81 -2.38
C ASN A 140 7.76 -10.73 -1.30
N THR A 141 8.25 -11.09 -0.11
CA THR A 141 8.32 -10.13 1.02
C THR A 141 9.33 -9.00 0.80
N ILE A 142 10.43 -9.25 0.10
CA ILE A 142 11.39 -8.21 -0.30
C ILE A 142 10.80 -7.34 -1.40
N GLU A 143 10.16 -7.94 -2.40
CA GLU A 143 9.43 -7.22 -3.45
C GLU A 143 8.40 -6.25 -2.82
N PHE A 144 7.58 -6.74 -1.90
CA PHE A 144 6.62 -5.91 -1.16
C PHE A 144 7.30 -4.79 -0.36
N TYR A 145 8.40 -5.07 0.34
CA TYR A 145 9.17 -4.04 1.06
C TYR A 145 9.67 -2.94 0.12
N LEU A 146 10.21 -3.31 -1.05
CA LEU A 146 10.66 -2.35 -2.06
C LEU A 146 9.50 -1.48 -2.55
N MET A 147 8.32 -2.07 -2.73
CA MET A 147 7.12 -1.32 -3.11
C MET A 147 6.65 -0.38 -1.98
N LEU A 148 6.75 -0.79 -0.70
CA LEU A 148 6.48 0.10 0.43
C LEU A 148 7.43 1.30 0.47
N GLU A 149 8.73 1.11 0.20
CA GLU A 149 9.70 2.20 0.13
C GLU A 149 9.43 3.09 -1.10
N LEU A 150 9.00 2.51 -2.23
CA LEU A 150 8.54 3.26 -3.41
C LEU A 150 7.29 4.10 -3.11
N THR A 151 6.40 3.68 -2.21
CA THR A 151 5.32 4.57 -1.73
C THR A 151 5.84 5.69 -0.83
N LEU A 152 6.84 5.38 -0.01
CA LEU A 152 7.29 6.25 1.08
C LEU A 152 8.01 7.49 0.56
N ILE A 153 9.02 7.31 -0.27
CA ILE A 153 9.88 8.42 -0.72
C ILE A 153 9.06 9.50 -1.45
N PRO A 154 8.21 9.17 -2.44
CA PRO A 154 7.46 10.19 -3.17
C PRO A 154 6.38 10.85 -2.31
N SER A 155 5.68 10.09 -1.45
CA SER A 155 4.68 10.68 -0.55
C SER A 155 5.32 11.62 0.49
N PHE A 156 6.50 11.28 1.01
CA PHE A 156 7.29 12.18 1.85
C PHE A 156 7.59 13.50 1.13
N LEU A 157 8.08 13.43 -0.12
CA LEU A 157 8.41 14.60 -0.92
C LEU A 157 7.16 15.44 -1.24
N LEU A 158 6.03 14.80 -1.54
CA LEU A 158 4.76 15.48 -1.79
C LEU A 158 4.31 16.30 -0.57
N ILE A 159 4.44 15.77 0.65
CA ILE A 159 4.16 16.51 1.88
C ILE A 159 5.18 17.63 2.08
N ALA A 160 6.48 17.33 1.96
CA ALA A 160 7.55 18.28 2.21
C ALA A 160 7.52 19.49 1.24
N PHE A 161 7.23 19.25 -0.03
CA PHE A 161 7.21 20.30 -1.06
C PHE A 161 5.89 21.05 -1.12
N TYR A 162 4.76 20.37 -0.94
CA TYR A 162 3.45 20.94 -1.27
C TYR A 162 2.48 21.04 -0.10
N GLY A 163 2.80 20.43 1.05
CA GLY A 163 1.95 20.49 2.24
C GLY A 163 1.78 21.89 2.84
N TYR A 164 1.03 21.98 3.93
CA TYR A 164 0.70 23.21 4.65
C TYR A 164 1.50 23.34 5.96
N GLY A 165 1.27 24.44 6.70
CA GLY A 165 1.76 24.60 8.07
C GLY A 165 3.23 24.24 8.24
N ASN A 166 3.52 23.38 9.22
CA ASN A 166 4.87 22.88 9.49
C ASN A 166 5.19 21.60 8.67
N ARG A 167 4.93 21.66 7.36
CA ARG A 167 5.09 20.56 6.40
C ARG A 167 6.40 19.81 6.49
N LEU A 168 7.54 20.49 6.68
CA LEU A 168 8.84 19.82 6.70
C LEU A 168 8.98 18.95 7.95
N ARG A 169 8.62 19.47 9.13
CA ARG A 169 8.62 18.70 10.37
C ARG A 169 7.66 17.50 10.27
N VAL A 170 6.47 17.71 9.71
CA VAL A 170 5.47 16.64 9.56
C VAL A 170 5.89 15.60 8.53
N ALA A 171 6.48 16.02 7.41
CA ALA A 171 7.03 15.11 6.41
C ALA A 171 8.16 14.26 7.01
N LEU A 172 9.07 14.85 7.79
CA LEU A 172 10.13 14.10 8.48
C LEU A 172 9.57 13.15 9.54
N LEU A 173 8.56 13.57 10.31
CA LEU A 173 7.86 12.70 11.26
C LEU A 173 7.24 11.50 10.53
N TYR A 174 6.53 11.76 9.43
CA TYR A 174 5.95 10.74 8.56
C TYR A 174 7.01 9.77 8.03
N LEU A 175 8.11 10.31 7.47
CA LEU A 175 9.21 9.52 6.92
C LEU A 175 9.81 8.60 7.98
N VAL A 176 10.20 9.16 9.14
CA VAL A 176 10.84 8.39 10.22
C VAL A 176 9.93 7.28 10.72
N TRP A 177 8.67 7.59 11.06
CA TRP A 177 7.76 6.58 11.62
C TRP A 177 7.43 5.48 10.62
N THR A 178 7.10 5.84 9.38
CA THR A 178 6.74 4.84 8.39
C THR A 178 7.94 4.04 7.87
N HIS A 179 9.14 4.63 7.87
CA HIS A 179 10.39 3.90 7.60
C HIS A 179 10.75 2.93 8.73
N ILE A 180 10.56 3.32 10.00
CA ILE A 180 10.70 2.39 11.14
C ILE A 180 9.74 1.20 10.96
N GLY A 181 8.49 1.46 10.56
CA GLY A 181 7.53 0.40 10.26
C GLY A 181 8.00 -0.54 9.13
N ALA A 182 8.48 0.02 8.02
CA ALA A 182 9.01 -0.76 6.91
C ALA A 182 10.28 -1.55 7.30
N GLY A 183 11.16 -0.97 8.11
CA GLY A 183 12.37 -1.62 8.63
C GLY A 183 12.07 -2.77 9.59
N LEU A 184 11.08 -2.62 10.47
CA LEU A 184 10.61 -3.73 11.32
C LEU A 184 9.98 -4.84 10.48
N TYR A 185 9.18 -4.49 9.46
CA TYR A 185 8.67 -5.47 8.51
C TYR A 185 9.80 -6.24 7.81
N LEU A 186 10.81 -5.52 7.30
CA LEU A 186 11.97 -6.13 6.64
C LEU A 186 12.75 -7.04 7.59
N LEU A 187 12.98 -6.61 8.84
CA LEU A 187 13.65 -7.43 9.84
C LEU A 187 12.89 -8.76 10.06
N GLY A 188 11.58 -8.69 10.20
CA GLY A 188 10.75 -9.88 10.30
C GLY A 188 10.79 -10.76 9.03
N ALA A 189 10.75 -10.16 7.85
CA ALA A 189 10.87 -10.87 6.58
C ALA A 189 12.23 -11.59 6.43
N LEU A 190 13.33 -10.95 6.82
CA LEU A 190 14.69 -11.55 6.82
C LEU A 190 14.79 -12.74 7.79
N LEU A 191 14.27 -12.58 9.01
CA LEU A 191 14.24 -13.67 10.00
C LEU A 191 13.34 -14.83 9.59
N MET A 192 12.27 -14.55 8.85
CA MET A 192 11.43 -15.59 8.27
C MET A 192 12.16 -16.30 7.11
N ALA A 193 12.81 -15.54 6.24
CA ALA A 193 13.48 -16.07 5.07
C ALA A 193 14.66 -17.00 5.38
N SER A 194 15.33 -16.83 6.52
CA SER A 194 16.40 -17.75 6.95
C SER A 194 15.93 -19.20 7.14
N HIS A 195 14.62 -19.42 7.30
CA HIS A 195 14.02 -20.75 7.42
C HIS A 195 13.24 -21.18 6.18
N LYS A 196 12.71 -20.20 5.45
CA LYS A 196 11.58 -20.41 4.55
C LYS A 196 11.77 -19.77 3.17
N GLY A 197 12.76 -18.90 2.97
CA GLY A 197 12.86 -18.03 1.79
C GLY A 197 11.80 -16.91 1.79
N PHE A 198 11.91 -15.98 0.85
CA PHE A 198 11.10 -14.75 0.80
C PHE A 198 9.75 -14.89 0.08
N ASP A 199 9.58 -15.94 -0.72
CA ASP A 199 8.45 -16.13 -1.64
C ASP A 199 7.19 -16.63 -0.95
N ALA A 200 6.08 -15.92 -1.11
CA ALA A 200 4.74 -16.37 -0.69
C ALA A 200 4.06 -17.18 -1.78
N PHE A 201 4.46 -16.93 -3.02
CA PHE A 201 4.02 -17.62 -4.22
C PHE A 201 5.25 -18.04 -5.02
N VAL A 202 5.25 -19.28 -5.52
CA VAL A 202 6.28 -19.76 -6.45
C VAL A 202 5.62 -20.09 -7.79
N PRO A 203 6.08 -19.49 -8.90
CA PRO A 203 5.56 -19.78 -10.23
C PRO A 203 5.53 -21.29 -10.54
N GLY A 204 4.41 -21.77 -11.06
CA GLY A 204 4.20 -23.20 -11.37
C GLY A 204 3.92 -24.10 -10.17
N ILE A 205 4.14 -23.64 -8.93
CA ILE A 205 3.80 -24.39 -7.70
C ILE A 205 2.54 -23.81 -7.04
N GLY A 206 2.46 -22.48 -6.93
CA GLY A 206 1.36 -21.79 -6.27
C GLY A 206 1.77 -21.11 -4.96
N TYR A 207 0.77 -20.78 -4.15
CA TYR A 207 1.00 -20.24 -2.80
C TYR A 207 1.65 -21.27 -1.91
N VAL A 208 2.77 -20.91 -1.29
CA VAL A 208 3.53 -21.81 -0.43
C VAL A 208 3.00 -21.68 0.99
N GLU A 209 2.08 -22.58 1.37
CA GLU A 209 1.78 -22.81 2.78
C GLU A 209 3.00 -23.49 3.43
N LYS A 210 3.85 -22.69 4.06
CA LYS A 210 5.08 -23.23 4.65
C LYS A 210 4.75 -23.90 5.99
N LEU A 211 4.97 -25.22 6.03
CA LEU A 211 4.73 -26.16 7.13
C LEU A 211 4.90 -25.59 8.55
N TYR A 212 4.08 -26.12 9.47
CA TYR A 212 4.02 -25.81 10.90
C TYR A 212 5.40 -25.85 11.60
N GLY A 213 5.62 -24.91 12.52
CA GLY A 213 6.65 -25.03 13.56
C GLY A 213 8.07 -24.57 13.21
N THR A 214 8.29 -23.99 12.03
CA THR A 214 9.62 -23.52 11.60
C THR A 214 9.74 -22.00 11.48
N THR A 215 8.66 -21.23 11.63
CA THR A 215 8.73 -19.75 11.62
C THR A 215 9.04 -19.23 13.02
N PRO A 216 10.10 -18.43 13.22
CA PRO A 216 10.35 -17.79 14.50
C PRO A 216 9.20 -16.84 14.86
N LEU A 217 8.55 -17.01 16.02
CA LEU A 217 7.48 -16.12 16.49
C LEU A 217 7.90 -14.63 16.47
N ILE A 218 9.17 -14.37 16.78
CA ILE A 218 9.73 -13.01 16.76
C ILE A 218 9.73 -12.37 15.37
N ALA A 219 9.90 -13.17 14.30
CA ALA A 219 9.83 -12.69 12.92
C ALA A 219 8.42 -12.15 12.61
N VAL A 220 7.41 -12.90 13.05
CA VAL A 220 5.98 -12.57 12.90
C VAL A 220 5.65 -11.32 13.69
N ILE A 221 6.12 -11.21 14.94
CA ILE A 221 5.94 -10.00 15.76
C ILE A 221 6.52 -8.77 15.06
N PHE A 222 7.73 -8.86 14.52
CA PHE A 222 8.34 -7.74 13.79
C PHE A 222 7.54 -7.34 12.53
N MET A 223 7.10 -8.32 11.74
CA MET A 223 6.24 -8.05 10.58
C MET A 223 4.92 -7.37 11.00
N VAL A 224 4.26 -7.89 12.03
CA VAL A 224 2.98 -7.38 12.51
C VAL A 224 3.12 -5.97 13.10
N VAL A 225 4.15 -5.71 13.92
CA VAL A 225 4.38 -4.38 14.48
C VAL A 225 4.76 -3.38 13.38
N GLY A 226 5.59 -3.79 12.42
CA GLY A 226 5.95 -2.96 11.28
C GLY A 226 4.73 -2.55 10.44
N LEU A 227 3.86 -3.51 10.13
CA LEU A 227 2.60 -3.26 9.43
C LEU A 227 1.62 -2.45 10.29
N ALA A 228 1.55 -2.68 11.61
CA ALA A 228 0.70 -1.91 12.51
C ALA A 228 1.08 -0.42 12.57
N ILE A 229 2.37 -0.10 12.50
CA ILE A 229 2.84 1.29 12.35
C ILE A 229 2.34 1.86 11.02
N LYS A 230 2.47 1.11 9.92
CA LYS A 230 2.04 1.53 8.58
C LYS A 230 0.50 1.64 8.46
N MET A 231 -0.26 0.85 9.20
CA MET A 231 -1.73 0.93 9.33
C MET A 231 -2.17 2.02 10.32
N ALA A 232 -1.24 2.64 11.05
CA ALA A 232 -1.52 3.59 12.12
C ALA A 232 -2.48 3.05 13.20
N LEU A 233 -2.20 1.84 13.72
CA LEU A 233 -2.93 1.33 14.89
C LEU A 233 -2.63 2.18 16.15
N VAL A 234 -3.53 2.15 17.13
CA VAL A 234 -3.40 2.99 18.32
C VAL A 234 -2.12 2.69 19.09
N GLY A 235 -1.49 3.73 19.66
CA GLY A 235 -0.13 3.64 20.24
C GLY A 235 1.01 3.83 19.23
N VAL A 236 0.79 3.63 17.93
CA VAL A 236 1.77 3.91 16.86
C VAL A 236 1.23 4.83 15.74
N HIS A 237 -0.03 5.25 15.86
CA HIS A 237 -0.76 6.07 14.90
C HIS A 237 -0.33 7.53 14.75
N PHE A 238 0.55 8.04 15.61
CA PHE A 238 0.78 9.49 15.77
C PHE A 238 1.18 10.22 14.50
N TRP A 239 1.86 9.55 13.57
CA TRP A 239 2.26 10.14 12.30
C TRP A 239 1.05 10.48 11.40
N LEU A 240 -0.03 9.70 11.46
CA LEU A 240 -1.13 9.76 10.49
C LEU A 240 -1.97 11.04 10.64
N PRO A 241 -2.49 11.42 11.83
CA PRO A 241 -3.26 12.66 11.97
C PRO A 241 -2.46 13.91 11.56
N HIS A 242 -1.16 13.93 11.83
CA HIS A 242 -0.28 15.02 11.40
C HIS A 242 -0.09 15.03 9.89
N ALA A 243 0.23 13.88 9.28
CA ALA A 243 0.40 13.76 7.83
C ALA A 243 -0.87 14.19 7.07
N HIS A 244 -2.05 13.75 7.51
CA HIS A 244 -3.32 14.16 6.90
C HIS A 244 -3.61 15.65 7.02
N ALA A 245 -3.31 16.23 8.18
CA ALA A 245 -3.55 17.64 8.43
C ALA A 245 -2.69 18.53 7.51
N GLU A 246 -1.44 18.13 7.23
CA GLU A 246 -0.54 19.00 6.46
C GLU A 246 -0.38 18.59 5.00
N ALA A 247 -0.65 17.36 4.60
CA ALA A 247 -0.57 16.98 3.19
C ALA A 247 -1.59 17.77 2.34
N PRO A 248 -1.28 18.05 1.06
CA PRO A 248 -2.27 18.54 0.11
C PRO A 248 -3.50 17.63 0.11
N THR A 249 -4.72 18.19 0.03
CA THR A 249 -5.95 17.40 0.11
C THR A 249 -6.00 16.20 -0.86
N PRO A 250 -5.54 16.31 -2.13
CA PRO A 250 -5.46 15.14 -3.02
C PRO A 250 -4.55 14.03 -2.48
N ILE A 251 -3.44 14.37 -1.84
CA ILE A 251 -2.51 13.39 -1.27
C ILE A 251 -3.08 12.78 0.00
N SER A 252 -3.73 13.58 0.87
CA SER A 252 -4.48 13.07 2.02
C SER A 252 -5.58 12.07 1.61
N ALA A 253 -6.24 12.30 0.47
CA ALA A 253 -7.26 11.40 -0.05
C ALA A 253 -6.71 10.03 -0.48
N LEU A 254 -5.42 9.95 -0.86
CA LEU A 254 -4.74 8.68 -1.16
C LEU A 254 -4.15 8.02 0.09
N LEU A 255 -3.66 8.81 1.05
CA LEU A 255 -3.10 8.31 2.30
C LEU A 255 -4.13 7.51 3.13
N SER A 256 -5.40 7.95 3.15
CA SER A 256 -6.43 7.41 4.06
C SER A 256 -6.98 6.03 3.67
N PRO A 257 -7.58 5.80 2.48
CA PRO A 257 -8.13 4.49 2.17
C PRO A 257 -7.10 3.56 1.55
N LEU A 258 -6.13 4.09 0.79
CA LEU A 258 -5.22 3.26 0.01
C LEU A 258 -3.96 2.90 0.79
N LEU A 259 -3.12 3.87 1.16
CA LEU A 259 -1.79 3.57 1.72
C LEU A 259 -1.86 2.68 2.97
N ILE A 260 -2.68 3.08 3.95
CA ILE A 260 -2.84 2.29 5.18
C ILE A 260 -3.63 0.99 4.92
N GLY A 261 -4.52 0.99 3.92
CA GLY A 261 -5.25 -0.20 3.46
C GLY A 261 -4.32 -1.25 2.84
N VAL A 262 -3.31 -0.84 2.08
CA VAL A 262 -2.25 -1.72 1.51
C VAL A 262 -1.45 -2.39 2.62
N ALA A 263 -1.14 -1.68 3.70
CA ALA A 263 -0.49 -2.28 4.87
C ALA A 263 -1.39 -3.32 5.56
N GLY A 264 -2.70 -3.04 5.63
CA GLY A 264 -3.70 -4.02 6.03
C GLY A 264 -3.68 -5.26 5.15
N TYR A 265 -3.82 -5.09 3.83
CA TYR A 265 -3.73 -6.17 2.85
C TYR A 265 -2.49 -7.04 3.05
N ALA A 266 -1.34 -6.44 3.35
CA ALA A 266 -0.09 -7.16 3.59
C ALA A 266 -0.10 -8.03 4.85
N LEU A 267 -0.86 -7.64 5.90
CA LEU A 267 -1.06 -8.47 7.08
C LEU A 267 -1.74 -9.79 6.69
N LEU A 268 -2.74 -9.71 5.81
CA LEU A 268 -3.37 -10.89 5.24
C LEU A 268 -2.42 -11.66 4.32
N ARG A 269 -1.85 -11.00 3.31
CA ARG A 269 -1.07 -11.68 2.27
C ARG A 269 0.20 -12.34 2.79
N PHE A 270 0.96 -11.64 3.63
CA PHE A 270 2.26 -12.12 4.07
C PHE A 270 2.20 -12.73 5.46
N VAL A 271 1.50 -12.14 6.43
CA VAL A 271 1.54 -12.70 7.79
C VAL A 271 0.66 -13.93 7.92
N TRP A 272 -0.57 -13.89 7.38
CA TRP A 272 -1.49 -15.02 7.50
C TRP A 272 -1.03 -16.25 6.70
N ILE A 273 -0.60 -16.07 5.43
CA ILE A 273 -0.15 -17.20 4.58
C ILE A 273 1.09 -17.88 5.16
N PHE A 274 2.04 -17.12 5.71
CA PHE A 274 3.31 -17.71 6.18
C PHE A 274 3.33 -18.19 7.62
N ALA A 275 2.48 -17.60 8.48
CA ALA A 275 2.66 -17.68 9.92
C ALA A 275 1.34 -17.85 10.69
N ARG A 276 0.38 -18.58 10.11
CA ARG A 276 -0.94 -18.81 10.72
C ARG A 276 -0.86 -19.33 12.15
N HIS A 277 0.07 -20.24 12.44
CA HIS A 277 0.20 -20.83 13.78
C HIS A 277 0.74 -19.82 14.80
N GLU A 278 1.79 -19.10 14.45
CA GLU A 278 2.37 -18.05 15.27
C GLU A 278 1.37 -16.90 15.48
N LEU A 279 0.54 -16.63 14.47
CA LEU A 279 -0.55 -15.66 14.54
C LEU A 279 -1.62 -16.07 15.56
N LEU A 280 -1.90 -17.37 15.75
CA LEU A 280 -2.79 -17.86 16.82
C LEU A 280 -2.24 -17.54 18.22
N VAL A 281 -0.91 -17.58 18.40
CA VAL A 281 -0.27 -17.25 19.68
C VAL A 281 -0.48 -15.77 20.04
N ILE A 282 -0.37 -14.88 19.04
CA ILE A 282 -0.53 -13.43 19.24
C ILE A 282 -1.97 -12.93 19.03
N GLN A 283 -2.87 -13.79 18.57
CA GLN A 283 -4.25 -13.44 18.21
C GLN A 283 -5.01 -12.67 19.30
N PRO A 284 -5.03 -13.10 20.58
CA PRO A 284 -5.78 -12.37 21.61
C PRO A 284 -5.33 -10.92 21.76
N TYR A 285 -4.02 -10.67 21.60
CA TYR A 285 -3.45 -9.33 21.67
C TYR A 285 -3.81 -8.50 20.45
N LEU A 286 -3.82 -9.09 19.24
CA LEU A 286 -4.23 -8.39 18.03
C LEU A 286 -5.72 -8.04 18.04
N VAL A 287 -6.58 -8.95 18.53
CA VAL A 287 -8.01 -8.68 18.73
C VAL A 287 -8.18 -7.52 19.71
N ALA A 288 -7.53 -7.56 20.88
CA ALA A 288 -7.61 -6.49 21.88
C ALA A 288 -7.11 -5.15 21.32
N TRP A 289 -5.97 -5.15 20.61
CA TRP A 289 -5.40 -3.96 20.00
C TRP A 289 -6.29 -3.36 18.91
N SER A 290 -6.96 -4.23 18.14
CA SER A 290 -7.93 -3.82 17.13
C SER A 290 -9.16 -3.15 17.76
N PHE A 291 -9.73 -3.74 18.82
CA PHE A 291 -10.84 -3.13 19.56
C PHE A 291 -10.47 -1.77 20.16
N ILE A 292 -9.30 -1.66 20.78
CA ILE A 292 -8.78 -0.39 21.30
C ILE A 292 -8.66 0.62 20.17
N THR A 293 -8.15 0.19 19.00
CA THR A 293 -7.99 1.06 17.83
C THR A 293 -9.34 1.58 17.30
N ILE A 294 -10.34 0.71 17.19
CA ILE A 294 -11.71 1.08 16.77
C ILE A 294 -12.28 2.14 17.71
N MET A 295 -12.28 1.85 19.02
CA MET A 295 -12.90 2.72 20.03
C MET A 295 -12.17 4.05 20.15
N TYR A 296 -10.85 4.03 20.30
CA TYR A 296 -10.06 5.25 20.47
C TYR A 296 -10.11 6.11 19.20
N GLY A 297 -9.94 5.52 18.01
CA GLY A 297 -10.02 6.26 16.74
C GLY A 297 -11.37 6.95 16.58
N GLY A 298 -12.47 6.24 16.84
CA GLY A 298 -13.83 6.78 16.73
C GLY A 298 -14.12 7.88 17.76
N LEU A 299 -13.77 7.67 19.04
CA LEU A 299 -14.01 8.63 20.11
C LEU A 299 -13.18 9.90 19.95
N VAL A 300 -11.92 9.78 19.50
CA VAL A 300 -11.05 10.94 19.27
C VAL A 300 -11.47 11.70 18.01
N ALA A 301 -11.96 11.01 16.98
CA ALA A 301 -12.51 11.64 15.78
C ALA A 301 -13.63 12.63 16.14
N LEU A 302 -14.59 12.22 17.00
CA LEU A 302 -15.71 13.06 17.42
C LEU A 302 -15.31 14.35 18.17
N ARG A 303 -14.07 14.44 18.66
CA ARG A 303 -13.53 15.62 19.34
C ARG A 303 -12.65 16.50 18.44
N GLN A 304 -12.48 16.16 17.17
CA GLN A 304 -11.68 16.96 16.25
C GLN A 304 -12.51 18.10 15.66
N ASP A 305 -12.01 19.33 15.79
CA ASP A 305 -12.59 20.50 15.12
C ASP A 305 -12.10 20.64 13.66
N ASP A 306 -10.95 20.04 13.33
CA ASP A 306 -10.39 20.05 11.97
C ASP A 306 -10.87 18.83 11.17
N VAL A 307 -11.45 19.07 9.99
CA VAL A 307 -12.02 18.02 9.14
C VAL A 307 -10.97 17.00 8.68
N LYS A 308 -9.73 17.43 8.40
CA LYS A 308 -8.67 16.51 7.96
C LYS A 308 -8.23 15.59 9.11
N ARG A 309 -8.14 16.11 10.33
CA ARG A 309 -7.87 15.31 11.54
C ARG A 309 -9.04 14.39 11.88
N PHE A 310 -10.28 14.87 11.76
CA PHE A 310 -11.49 14.05 11.92
C PHE A 310 -11.42 12.82 10.99
N LEU A 311 -11.14 13.03 9.70
CA LEU A 311 -11.02 11.96 8.70
C LEU A 311 -9.84 11.03 8.99
N ALA A 312 -8.72 11.55 9.48
CA ALA A 312 -7.57 10.74 9.86
C ALA A 312 -7.90 9.80 11.04
N TYR A 313 -8.55 10.30 12.09
CA TYR A 313 -8.97 9.46 13.24
C TYR A 313 -10.09 8.49 12.89
N SER A 314 -11.01 8.88 11.99
CA SER A 314 -11.98 7.95 11.41
C SER A 314 -11.27 6.82 10.66
N SER A 315 -10.23 7.13 9.88
CA SER A 315 -9.42 6.14 9.17
C SER A 315 -8.67 5.20 10.12
N ILE A 316 -8.14 5.71 11.25
CA ILE A 316 -7.57 4.88 12.32
C ILE A 316 -8.61 3.88 12.83
N SER A 317 -9.84 4.34 13.10
CA SER A 317 -10.93 3.45 13.54
C SER A 317 -11.24 2.36 12.51
N GLN A 318 -11.30 2.72 11.22
CA GLN A 318 -11.51 1.76 10.11
C GLN A 318 -10.37 0.75 9.96
N MET A 319 -9.11 1.17 10.15
CA MET A 319 -7.98 0.23 10.20
C MET A 319 -8.06 -0.72 11.39
N GLY A 320 -8.66 -0.30 12.50
CA GLY A 320 -9.01 -1.17 13.62
C GLY A 320 -10.02 -2.25 13.22
N TYR A 321 -11.05 -1.94 12.43
CA TYR A 321 -11.99 -2.95 11.91
C TYR A 321 -11.31 -3.94 10.97
N LEU A 322 -10.45 -3.43 10.07
CA LEU A 322 -9.72 -4.26 9.12
C LEU A 322 -8.72 -5.19 9.85
N ALA A 323 -7.99 -4.67 10.84
CA ALA A 323 -7.12 -5.48 11.71
C ALA A 323 -7.93 -6.51 12.53
N LEU A 324 -9.11 -6.16 13.03
CA LEU A 324 -9.99 -7.09 13.75
C LEU A 324 -10.42 -8.24 12.83
N GLY A 325 -10.88 -7.92 11.61
CA GLY A 325 -11.28 -8.93 10.63
C GLY A 325 -10.18 -9.96 10.38
N PHE A 326 -8.95 -9.50 10.17
CA PHE A 326 -7.81 -10.40 9.98
C PHE A 326 -7.40 -11.16 11.24
N SER A 327 -7.57 -10.55 12.42
CA SER A 327 -7.27 -11.18 13.70
C SER A 327 -8.25 -12.31 14.06
N LEU A 328 -9.44 -12.38 13.46
CA LEU A 328 -10.43 -13.41 13.77
C LEU A 328 -10.12 -14.77 13.13
N LEU A 329 -9.25 -14.84 12.13
CA LEU A 329 -8.71 -16.08 11.52
C LEU A 329 -9.77 -17.10 11.08
N ASN A 330 -11.02 -16.67 10.86
CA ASN A 330 -12.14 -17.52 10.46
C ASN A 330 -12.51 -17.29 8.98
N LEU A 331 -13.12 -18.31 8.35
CA LEU A 331 -13.52 -18.28 6.93
C LEU A 331 -14.43 -17.07 6.59
N TRP A 332 -15.24 -16.60 7.54
CA TRP A 332 -16.16 -15.46 7.37
C TRP A 332 -15.49 -14.09 7.41
N GLY A 333 -14.25 -13.99 7.91
CA GLY A 333 -13.42 -12.78 7.79
C GLY A 333 -12.76 -12.64 6.41
N PHE A 334 -12.97 -13.61 5.51
CA PHE A 334 -12.33 -13.73 4.19
C PHE A 334 -13.31 -14.01 3.05
N GLY A 335 -14.62 -13.87 3.28
CA GLY A 335 -15.69 -14.14 2.31
C GLY A 335 -16.25 -12.88 1.66
#